data_AF-A0A7X4FEY8-F1
#
_entry.id   AF-A0A7X4FEY8-F1
#
_cell.length_a   1.000
_cell.length_b   1.000
_cell.length_c   1.000
_cell.angle_alpha   90.00
_cell.angle_beta   90.00
_cell.angle_gamma   90.00
#
_symmetry.space_group_name_H-M   'P 1'
#
loop_
_entity.id
_entity.type
_entity.pdbx_description
1 polymer ?
#
loop_
_entity_poly.entity_id
_entity_poly.type
_entity_poly.pdbx_seq_one_letter_code
_entity_poly.pdbx_strand_id
1 'polypeptide(L)'
;MNLTVELTTDQVIDFVQQIPPEEKRAVLLALAEQAEVNRAARMDYAEAQLRKLCASRGLDWDTMTEAERENFVDDLIHEDRECNP
;
A
#
# COMPACT_ATOMS: atom_id res chain seq x y z
N MET A 1 27.66 3.47 25.25
CA MET A 1 28.10 3.05 23.91
C MET A 1 26.84 2.55 23.19
N ASN A 2 26.32 3.28 22.21
CA ASN A 2 25.22 2.77 21.39
C ASN A 2 25.85 1.99 20.23
N LEU A 3 25.69 0.66 20.23
CA LEU A 3 26.02 -0.15 19.07
C LEU A 3 24.80 -0.13 18.15
N THR A 4 24.94 0.46 16.97
CA THR A 4 23.96 0.32 15.90
C THR A 4 24.27 -0.99 15.18
N VAL A 5 23.34 -1.95 15.24
CA VAL A 5 23.44 -3.22 14.50
C VAL A 5 22.57 -3.09 13.27
N GLU A 6 23.16 -3.24 12.08
CA GLU A 6 22.41 -3.37 10.84
C GLU A 6 22.08 -4.85 10.60
N LEU A 7 20.80 -5.16 10.50
CA LEU A 7 20.31 -6.50 10.19
C LEU A 7 19.69 -6.50 8.80
N THR A 8 20.03 -7.52 8.01
CA THR A 8 19.34 -7.81 6.75
C THR A 8 17.97 -8.41 7.02
N THR A 9 17.05 -8.33 6.04
CA THR A 9 15.72 -8.94 6.15
C THR A 9 15.81 -10.45 6.40
N ASP A 10 16.72 -11.14 5.74
CA ASP A 10 16.89 -12.60 5.92
C ASP A 10 17.32 -12.94 7.34
N GLN A 11 18.24 -12.16 7.94
CA GLN A 11 18.64 -12.35 9.34
C GLN A 11 17.48 -12.13 10.31
N VAL A 12 16.62 -11.15 10.05
CA VAL A 12 15.42 -10.92 10.88
C VAL A 12 14.46 -12.11 10.76
N ILE A 13 14.26 -12.64 9.56
CA ILE A 13 13.43 -13.82 9.32
C ILE A 13 13.99 -15.03 10.08
N ASP A 14 15.29 -15.28 9.97
CA ASP A 14 15.95 -16.39 10.66
C ASP A 14 15.80 -16.30 12.18
N PHE A 15 15.89 -15.09 12.76
CA PHE A 15 15.65 -14.89 14.19
C PHE A 15 14.20 -15.16 14.57
N VAL A 16 13.24 -14.65 13.81
CA VAL A 16 11.81 -14.92 14.05
C VAL A 16 11.51 -16.42 13.92
N GLN A 17 12.23 -17.17 13.09
CA GLN A 17 12.06 -18.62 12.99
C GLN A 17 12.57 -19.38 14.22
N GLN A 18 13.46 -18.80 15.03
CA GLN A 18 14.07 -19.46 16.19
C GLN A 18 13.31 -19.26 17.52
N ILE A 19 12.39 -18.29 17.59
CA ILE A 19 11.62 -18.02 18.82
C ILE A 19 10.49 -19.07 19.06
N PRO A 20 9.94 -19.19 20.28
CA PRO A 20 8.83 -20.10 20.57
C PRO A 20 7.56 -19.80 19.75
N PRO A 21 6.69 -20.80 19.47
CA PRO A 21 5.48 -20.61 18.66
C PRO A 21 4.54 -19.51 19.15
N GLU A 22 4.41 -19.32 20.46
CA GLU A 22 3.55 -18.28 21.03
C GLU A 22 4.07 -16.87 20.72
N GLU A 23 5.39 -16.68 20.78
CA GLU A 23 6.05 -15.43 20.41
C GLU A 23 6.01 -15.19 18.90
N LYS A 24 6.15 -16.23 18.06
CA LYS A 24 5.93 -16.12 16.61
C LYS A 24 4.53 -15.58 16.29
N ARG A 25 3.51 -16.07 17.00
CA ARG A 25 2.14 -15.59 16.84
C ARG A 25 2.00 -14.12 17.24
N ALA A 26 2.66 -13.69 18.30
CA ALA A 26 2.69 -12.28 18.70
C ALA A 26 3.35 -11.40 17.64
N VAL A 27 4.51 -11.81 17.10
CA VAL A 27 5.20 -11.10 16.00
C VAL A 27 4.32 -11.00 14.76
N LEU A 28 3.67 -12.10 14.37
CA LEU A 28 2.76 -12.11 13.22
C LEU A 28 1.61 -11.11 13.39
N LEU A 29 0.96 -11.08 14.56
CA LEU A 29 -0.14 -10.16 14.82
C LEU A 29 0.31 -8.70 14.78
N ALA A 30 1.46 -8.38 15.36
CA ALA A 30 2.03 -7.04 15.30
C ALA A 30 2.35 -6.60 13.87
N LEU A 31 2.93 -7.49 13.05
CA LEU A 31 3.20 -7.22 11.64
C LEU A 31 1.90 -7.03 10.83
N ALA A 32 0.86 -7.81 11.11
CA ALA A 32 -0.44 -7.69 10.46
C ALA A 32 -1.11 -6.35 10.80
N GLU A 33 -1.10 -5.95 12.06
CA GLU A 33 -1.63 -4.65 12.50
C GLU A 33 -0.89 -3.50 11.81
N GLN A 34 0.44 -3.55 11.77
CA GLN A 34 1.24 -2.54 11.07
C GLN A 34 0.95 -2.51 9.56
N ALA A 35 0.74 -3.67 8.94
CA ALA A 35 0.41 -3.76 7.52
C ALA A 35 -0.96 -3.13 7.21
N GLU A 36 -1.94 -3.28 8.09
CA GLU A 36 -3.25 -2.62 7.99
C GLU A 36 -3.18 -1.11 8.24
N VAL A 37 -2.44 -0.66 9.26
CA VAL A 37 -2.19 0.78 9.47
C VAL A 37 -1.52 1.39 8.24
N ASN A 38 -0.51 0.72 7.70
CA ASN A 38 0.14 1.16 6.48
C ASN A 38 -0.79 1.08 5.25
N ARG A 39 -1.79 0.19 5.24
CA ARG A 39 -2.78 0.09 4.16
C ARG A 39 -3.67 1.33 4.15
N ALA A 40 -4.21 1.74 5.29
CA ALA A 40 -5.03 2.95 5.38
C ALA A 40 -4.26 4.17 4.85
N ALA A 41 -3.02 4.37 5.33
CA ALA A 41 -2.16 5.46 4.86
C ALA A 41 -1.86 5.38 3.34
N ARG A 42 -1.67 4.17 2.80
CA ARG A 42 -1.49 3.97 1.35
C ARG A 42 -2.76 4.32 0.56
N MET A 43 -3.94 3.98 1.08
CA MET A 43 -5.23 4.30 0.45
C MET A 43 -5.49 5.81 0.46
N ASP A 44 -5.26 6.48 1.59
CA ASP A 44 -5.39 7.94 1.70
C ASP A 44 -4.45 8.66 0.73
N TYR A 45 -3.19 8.20 0.66
CA TYR A 45 -2.23 8.73 -0.28
C TYR A 45 -2.65 8.51 -1.74
N ALA A 46 -3.09 7.30 -2.09
CA ALA A 46 -3.55 6.97 -3.44
C ALA A 46 -4.75 7.83 -3.83
N GLU A 47 -5.75 7.98 -2.96
CA GLU A 47 -6.92 8.81 -3.20
C GLU A 47 -6.54 10.29 -3.37
N ALA A 48 -5.59 10.80 -2.58
CA ALA A 48 -5.08 12.16 -2.74
C ALA A 48 -4.39 12.38 -4.10
N GLN A 49 -3.71 11.36 -4.65
CA GLN A 49 -3.15 11.45 -6.00
C GLN A 49 -4.25 11.42 -7.07
N LEU A 50 -5.26 10.57 -6.91
CA LEU A 50 -6.39 10.49 -7.82
C LEU A 50 -7.18 11.81 -7.86
N ARG A 51 -7.44 12.44 -6.71
CA ARG A 51 -8.04 13.80 -6.65
C ARG A 51 -7.26 14.82 -7.47
N LYS A 52 -5.93 14.84 -7.32
CA LYS A 52 -5.04 15.75 -8.07
C LYS A 52 -5.10 15.50 -9.58
N LEU A 53 -5.10 14.23 -9.99
CA LEU A 53 -5.15 13.85 -11.40
C LEU A 53 -6.53 14.12 -12.02
N CYS A 54 -7.63 13.87 -11.29
CA CYS A 54 -8.96 14.25 -11.73
C CYS A 54 -9.04 15.77 -11.95
N ALA A 55 -8.57 16.55 -10.97
CA ALA A 55 -8.57 18.01 -11.07
C ALA A 55 -7.74 18.52 -12.26
N SER A 56 -6.58 17.90 -12.54
CA SER A 56 -5.78 18.27 -13.72
C SER A 56 -6.46 17.93 -15.04
N ARG A 57 -7.44 17.02 -15.04
CA ARG A 57 -8.29 16.65 -16.19
C ARG A 57 -9.64 17.38 -16.19
N GLY A 58 -9.85 18.34 -15.29
CA GLY A 58 -11.10 19.10 -15.19
C GLY A 58 -12.27 18.33 -14.57
N LEU A 59 -11.99 17.22 -13.88
CA LEU A 59 -12.95 16.41 -13.14
C LEU A 59 -12.85 16.69 -11.64
N ASP A 60 -13.96 16.49 -10.92
CA ASP A 60 -14.01 16.61 -9.45
C ASP A 60 -14.33 15.25 -8.81
N TRP A 61 -13.27 14.61 -8.30
CA TRP A 61 -13.31 13.30 -7.64
C TRP A 61 -14.36 13.20 -6.53
N ASP A 62 -14.55 14.25 -5.74
CA ASP A 62 -15.44 14.20 -4.58
C ASP A 62 -16.92 14.25 -4.99
N THR A 63 -17.22 14.72 -6.21
CA THR A 63 -18.57 14.72 -6.79
C THR A 63 -18.90 13.48 -7.64
N MET A 64 -17.87 12.74 -8.07
CA MET A 64 -18.03 11.51 -8.84
C MET A 64 -18.69 10.40 -8.01
N THR A 65 -19.56 9.64 -8.67
CA THR A 65 -20.09 8.36 -8.16
C THR A 65 -18.99 7.31 -8.10
N GLU A 66 -19.23 6.24 -7.35
CA GLU A 66 -18.30 5.10 -7.25
C GLU A 66 -18.00 4.50 -8.63
N ALA A 67 -19.01 4.29 -9.47
CA ALA A 67 -18.83 3.77 -10.82
C ALA A 67 -18.00 4.70 -11.72
N GLU A 68 -18.14 6.02 -11.60
CA GLU A 68 -17.31 6.98 -12.34
C GLU A 68 -15.85 6.95 -11.86
N ARG A 69 -15.62 6.78 -10.56
CA ARG A 69 -14.28 6.64 -9.99
C ARG A 69 -13.62 5.34 -10.45
N GLU A 70 -14.37 4.23 -10.47
CA GLU A 70 -13.90 2.94 -10.98
C GLU A 70 -13.49 3.04 -12.44
N ASN A 71 -14.36 3.60 -13.30
CA ASN A 71 -14.05 3.80 -14.72
C ASN A 71 -12.81 4.69 -14.92
N PHE A 72 -12.66 5.77 -14.15
CA PHE A 72 -11.49 6.64 -14.22
C PHE A 72 -10.19 5.89 -13.87
N VAL A 73 -10.23 5.06 -12.83
CA VAL A 73 -9.08 4.23 -12.43
C VAL A 73 -8.79 3.16 -13.48
N ASP A 74 -9.83 2.55 -14.05
CA ASP A 74 -9.68 1.59 -15.13
C ASP A 74 -9.00 2.22 -16.35
N ASP A 75 -9.50 3.36 -16.83
CA ASP A 75 -8.90 4.12 -17.93
C ASP A 75 -7.42 4.42 -17.64
N LEU A 76 -7.12 4.94 -16.43
CA LEU A 76 -5.75 5.25 -16.01
C LEU A 76 -4.80 4.05 -16.05
N ILE A 77 -5.26 2.86 -15.66
CA ILE A 77 -4.46 1.62 -15.69
C ILE A 77 -4.22 1.13 -17.13
N HIS A 78 -5.09 1.51 -18.06
CA HIS A 78 -5.07 1.08 -19.46
C HIS A 78 -4.48 2.12 -20.41
N GLU A 79 -4.22 3.36 -19.97
CA GLU A 79 -3.74 4.49 -20.78
C GLU A 79 -2.48 4.20 -21.60
N ASP A 80 -1.51 3.49 -21.02
CA ASP A 80 -0.23 3.15 -21.68
C ASP A 80 -0.24 1.77 -22.36
N ARG A 81 -1.37 1.05 -22.34
CA ARG A 81 -1.48 -0.20 -23.11
C ARG A 81 -1.63 0.17 -24.58
N GLU A 82 -0.59 -0.05 -25.37
CA GLU A 82 -0.70 0.02 -26.83
C GLU A 82 -1.91 -0.81 -27.27
N CYS A 83 -2.95 -0.16 -27.80
CA CYS A 83 -4.02 -0.82 -28.52
C CYS A 83 -3.41 -1.49 -29.75
N ASN A 84 -2.98 -2.74 -29.62
CA ASN A 84 -2.62 -3.54 -30.79
C ASN A 84 -3.94 -3.95 -31.48
N PRO A 85 -4.16 -3.54 -32.75
CA PRO A 85 -5.41 -3.80 -33.48
C PRO A 85 -5.67 -5.28 -33.77
#